data_AF-A0A4Q0M641-F1
#
_entry.id   AF-A0A4Q0M641-F1
#
_cell.length_a   1.000
_cell.length_b   1.000
_cell.length_c   1.000
_cell.angle_alpha   90.00
_cell.angle_beta   90.00
_cell.angle_gamma   90.00
#
_symmetry.space_group_name_H-M   'P 1'
#
loop_
_entity.id
_entity.type
_entity.pdbx_description
1 polymer ?
#
loop_
_entity_poly.entity_id
_entity_poly.type
_entity_poly.pdbx_seq_one_letter_code
_entity_poly.pdbx_strand_id
1 'polypeptide(L)'
;MNFYRIGSLSLILAWLLSYAQAQEQEQRRKVAHELLKLRDYSIAYDDYSKMFNKNEKYRRKRDSVELLYRGQIRKIKYGPLREEVLAFLNNATKRDSALYSRAGMFNYKSYDQLLTVNPREIPTLLEYYKAVMYSLFEQDKDELLHMRDIPFLKYKQKLSIEEW
;
A
#
# COMPACT_ATOMS: atom_id res chain seq x y z
N MET A 1 -5.80 -17.29 55.26
CA MET A 1 -5.13 -16.27 54.44
C MET A 1 -5.16 -16.71 52.97
N ASN A 2 -5.96 -16.04 52.15
CA ASN A 2 -6.23 -16.38 50.74
C ASN A 2 -5.17 -15.76 49.81
N PHE A 3 -3.99 -16.38 49.68
CA PHE A 3 -2.96 -15.92 48.73
C PHE A 3 -3.10 -16.50 47.31
N TYR A 4 -3.96 -17.51 47.10
CA TYR A 4 -4.11 -18.20 45.82
C TYR A 4 -5.04 -17.52 44.80
N ARG A 5 -5.81 -16.50 45.20
CA ARG A 5 -6.77 -15.82 44.29
C ARG A 5 -6.16 -14.71 43.43
N ILE A 6 -5.01 -14.17 43.80
CA ILE A 6 -4.38 -13.04 43.09
C ILE A 6 -3.49 -13.54 41.93
N GLY A 7 -2.86 -14.72 42.07
CA GLY A 7 -2.00 -15.30 41.04
C GLY A 7 -2.72 -15.85 39.81
N SER A 8 -3.99 -16.26 39.93
CA SER A 8 -4.77 -16.76 38.79
C SER A 8 -5.32 -15.63 37.91
N LEU A 9 -5.69 -14.49 38.50
CA LEU A 9 -6.19 -13.31 37.77
C LEU A 9 -5.10 -12.64 36.93
N SER A 10 -3.86 -12.59 37.42
CA SER A 10 -2.72 -12.03 36.67
C SER A 10 -2.32 -12.91 35.48
N LEU A 11 -2.41 -14.24 35.60
CA LEU A 11 -2.17 -15.17 34.49
C LEU A 11 -3.25 -15.05 33.40
N ILE A 12 -4.52 -14.90 33.79
CA ILE A 12 -5.63 -14.70 32.84
C ILE A 12 -5.46 -13.37 32.09
N LEU A 13 -5.08 -12.29 32.80
CA LEU A 13 -4.86 -10.98 32.18
C LEU A 13 -3.69 -10.99 31.20
N ALA A 14 -2.57 -11.64 31.56
CA ALA A 14 -1.41 -11.79 30.67
C ALA A 14 -1.77 -12.59 29.41
N TRP A 15 -2.56 -13.66 29.55
CA TRP A 15 -3.00 -14.46 28.40
C TRP A 15 -3.93 -13.68 27.46
N LEU A 16 -4.88 -12.90 28.00
CA LEU A 16 -5.76 -12.04 27.21
C LEU A 16 -4.98 -10.94 26.47
N LEU A 17 -3.98 -10.34 27.12
CA LEU A 17 -3.12 -9.33 26.51
C LEU A 17 -2.30 -9.92 25.35
N SER A 18 -1.69 -11.10 25.53
CA SER A 18 -0.96 -11.78 24.46
C SER A 18 -1.87 -12.19 23.29
N TYR A 19 -3.09 -12.65 23.58
CA TYR A 19 -4.06 -13.00 22.54
C TYR A 19 -4.48 -11.78 21.72
N ALA A 20 -4.79 -10.66 22.39
CA ALA A 20 -5.13 -9.40 21.73
C ALA A 20 -3.98 -8.89 20.84
N GLN A 21 -2.74 -8.95 21.33
CA GLN A 21 -1.56 -8.55 20.57
C GLN A 21 -1.32 -9.45 19.34
N ALA A 22 -1.52 -10.77 19.48
CA ALA A 22 -1.41 -11.70 18.36
C ALA A 22 -2.48 -11.43 17.28
N GLN A 23 -3.72 -11.18 17.70
CA GLN A 23 -4.82 -10.84 16.79
C GLN A 23 -4.55 -9.52 16.05
N GLU A 24 -4.06 -8.50 16.75
CA GLU A 24 -3.69 -7.22 16.12
C GLU A 24 -2.58 -7.41 15.09
N GLN A 25 -1.56 -8.24 15.40
CA GLN A 25 -0.47 -8.50 14.48
C GLN A 25 -0.93 -9.29 13.24
N GLU A 26 -1.81 -10.27 13.40
CA GLU A 26 -2.42 -10.99 12.27
C GLU A 26 -3.23 -10.05 11.38
N GLN A 27 -4.02 -9.15 11.98
CA GLN A 27 -4.82 -8.18 11.25
C GLN A 27 -3.95 -7.20 10.46
N ARG A 28 -2.86 -6.71 11.06
CA ARG A 28 -1.86 -5.87 10.37
C ARG A 28 -1.24 -6.59 9.17
N ARG A 29 -0.94 -7.89 9.29
CA ARG A 29 -0.43 -8.71 8.18
C ARG A 29 -1.45 -8.82 7.05
N LYS A 30 -2.73 -9.05 7.37
CA LYS A 30 -3.81 -9.10 6.38
C LYS A 30 -3.94 -7.78 5.63
N VAL A 31 -4.00 -6.66 6.34
CA VAL A 31 -4.06 -5.32 5.75
C VAL A 31 -2.86 -5.05 4.83
N ALA A 32 -1.65 -5.32 5.30
CA ALA A 32 -0.43 -5.15 4.51
C ALA A 32 -0.49 -6.00 3.23
N HIS A 33 -0.94 -7.25 3.32
CA HIS A 33 -1.09 -8.14 2.17
C HIS A 33 -2.06 -7.61 1.12
N GLU A 34 -3.23 -7.10 1.54
CA GLU A 34 -4.20 -6.52 0.60
C GLU A 34 -3.66 -5.26 -0.09
N LEU A 35 -2.91 -4.41 0.63
CA LEU A 35 -2.28 -3.22 0.06
C LEU A 35 -1.11 -3.56 -0.88
N LEU A 36 -0.35 -4.61 -0.59
CA LEU A 36 0.72 -5.10 -1.46
C LEU A 36 0.16 -5.71 -2.75
N LYS A 37 -0.92 -6.48 -2.67
CA LYS A 37 -1.61 -6.99 -3.87
C LYS A 37 -2.08 -5.88 -4.79
N LEU A 38 -2.73 -4.84 -4.23
CA LEU A 38 -3.20 -3.70 -5.01
C LEU A 38 -2.06 -3.05 -5.78
N ARG A 39 -0.93 -2.85 -5.11
CA ARG A 39 0.29 -2.30 -5.70
C ARG A 39 0.80 -3.16 -6.83
N ASP A 40 0.94 -4.46 -6.61
CA ASP A 40 1.50 -5.39 -7.59
C ASP A 40 0.62 -5.45 -8.85
N TYR A 41 -0.71 -5.42 -8.69
CA TYR A 41 -1.63 -5.33 -9.83
C TYR A 41 -1.56 -3.98 -10.54
N SER A 42 -1.43 -2.87 -9.81
CA SER A 42 -1.26 -1.54 -10.41
C SER A 42 0.01 -1.48 -11.28
N ILE A 43 1.14 -2.00 -10.79
CA ILE A 43 2.41 -2.03 -11.53
C ILE A 43 2.29 -2.90 -12.78
N ALA A 44 1.75 -4.11 -12.64
CA ALA A 44 1.59 -5.02 -13.76
C ALA A 44 0.63 -4.45 -14.83
N TYR A 45 -0.42 -3.73 -14.42
CA TYR A 45 -1.33 -3.05 -15.34
C TYR A 45 -0.61 -1.96 -16.14
N ASP A 46 0.18 -1.11 -15.48
CA ASP A 46 0.94 -0.05 -16.14
C ASP A 46 1.99 -0.62 -17.10
N ASP A 47 2.70 -1.67 -16.70
CA ASP A 47 3.73 -2.30 -17.53
C ASP A 47 3.13 -2.94 -18.79
N TYR A 48 2.02 -3.68 -18.67
CA TYR A 48 1.34 -4.23 -19.84
C TYR A 48 0.68 -3.15 -20.69
N SER A 49 0.22 -2.05 -20.09
CA SER A 49 -0.29 -0.87 -20.81
C SER A 49 0.78 -0.11 -21.58
N LYS A 50 2.07 -0.26 -21.27
CA LYS A 50 3.16 0.25 -22.12
C LYS A 50 3.46 -0.68 -23.30
N MET A 51 3.12 -1.97 -23.18
CA MET A 51 3.46 -3.01 -24.15
C MET A 51 2.30 -3.43 -25.06
N PHE A 52 1.05 -3.04 -24.79
CA PHE A 52 -0.12 -3.59 -25.50
C PHE A 52 -0.13 -3.31 -27.00
N ASN A 53 0.39 -2.15 -27.45
CA ASN A 53 0.49 -1.81 -28.87
C ASN A 53 1.47 -2.72 -29.65
N LYS A 54 2.29 -3.52 -28.95
CA LYS A 54 3.31 -4.38 -29.54
C LYS A 54 2.83 -5.82 -29.75
N ASN A 55 1.81 -6.30 -29.04
CA ASN A 55 1.34 -7.69 -29.11
C ASN A 55 -0.04 -7.91 -28.46
N GLU A 56 -0.93 -8.65 -29.12
CA GLU A 56 -2.25 -9.03 -28.58
C GLU A 56 -2.15 -9.82 -27.25
N LYS A 57 -1.07 -10.59 -27.06
CA LYS A 57 -0.77 -11.28 -25.79
C LYS A 57 -0.67 -10.31 -24.62
N TYR A 58 -0.06 -9.13 -24.80
CA TYR A 58 0.06 -8.12 -23.74
C TYR A 58 -1.27 -7.43 -23.47
N ARG A 59 -2.11 -7.25 -24.49
CA ARG A 59 -3.50 -6.78 -24.31
C ARG A 59 -4.29 -7.72 -23.41
N ARG A 60 -4.30 -9.03 -23.69
CA ARG A 60 -5.02 -10.02 -22.85
C ARG A 60 -4.50 -10.06 -21.41
N LYS A 61 -3.18 -9.94 -21.22
CA LYS A 61 -2.58 -9.86 -19.89
C LYS A 61 -2.99 -8.59 -19.14
N ARG A 62 -2.95 -7.43 -19.81
CA ARG A 62 -3.41 -6.16 -19.25
C ARG A 62 -4.86 -6.26 -18.79
N ASP A 63 -5.76 -6.74 -19.65
CA ASP A 63 -7.19 -6.83 -19.35
C ASP A 63 -7.45 -7.76 -18.15
N SER A 64 -6.73 -8.88 -18.07
CA SER A 64 -6.78 -9.79 -16.91
C SER A 64 -6.29 -9.14 -15.62
N VAL A 65 -5.18 -8.39 -15.67
CA VAL A 65 -4.66 -7.67 -14.50
C VAL A 65 -5.57 -6.51 -14.10
N GLU A 66 -6.19 -5.81 -15.05
CA GLU A 66 -7.16 -4.75 -14.77
C GLU A 66 -8.34 -5.27 -13.95
N LEU A 67 -8.87 -6.45 -14.31
CA LEU A 67 -9.93 -7.11 -13.54
C LEU A 67 -9.50 -7.40 -12.10
N LEU A 68 -8.29 -7.92 -11.91
CA LEU A 68 -7.74 -8.20 -10.57
C LEU A 68 -7.53 -6.91 -9.78
N TYR A 69 -7.01 -5.86 -10.42
CA TYR A 69 -6.80 -4.54 -9.84
C TYR A 69 -8.11 -3.91 -9.37
N ARG A 70 -9.12 -3.83 -10.24
CA ARG A 70 -10.45 -3.30 -9.88
C ARG A 70 -11.14 -4.17 -8.83
N GLY A 71 -10.96 -5.49 -8.89
CA GLY A 71 -11.43 -6.41 -7.86
C GLY A 71 -10.81 -6.11 -6.50
N GLN A 72 -9.50 -5.87 -6.47
CA GLN A 72 -8.76 -5.55 -5.25
C GLN A 72 -9.17 -4.19 -4.67
N ILE A 73 -9.40 -3.17 -5.51
CA ILE A 73 -9.95 -1.88 -5.08
C ILE A 73 -11.30 -2.07 -4.41
N ARG A 74 -12.23 -2.80 -5.04
CA ARG A 74 -13.55 -3.08 -4.44
C ARG A 74 -13.43 -3.81 -3.12
N LYS A 75 -12.52 -4.78 -3.02
CA LYS A 75 -12.26 -5.51 -1.77
C LYS A 75 -11.72 -4.59 -0.66
N ILE A 76 -10.89 -3.61 -1.00
CA ILE A 76 -10.36 -2.63 -0.05
C ILE A 76 -11.44 -1.61 0.37
N LYS A 77 -12.21 -1.07 -0.59
CA LYS A 77 -13.23 -0.04 -0.36
C LYS A 77 -14.47 -0.56 0.37
N TYR A 78 -14.90 -1.78 0.07
CA TYR A 78 -16.20 -2.32 0.48
C TYR A 78 -16.10 -3.69 1.17
N GLY A 79 -14.90 -4.25 1.32
CA GLY A 79 -14.72 -5.55 1.94
C GLY A 79 -14.69 -5.50 3.47
N PRO A 80 -14.58 -6.68 4.11
CA PRO A 80 -14.65 -6.82 5.57
C PRO A 80 -13.46 -6.20 6.31
N LEU A 81 -12.37 -5.86 5.61
CA LEU A 81 -11.17 -5.25 6.18
C LEU A 81 -11.12 -3.72 5.97
N ARG A 82 -12.21 -3.11 5.48
CA ARG A 82 -12.24 -1.69 5.10
C ARG A 82 -11.76 -0.77 6.22
N GLU A 83 -12.33 -0.94 7.41
CA GLU A 83 -12.02 -0.08 8.57
C GLU A 83 -10.58 -0.25 9.03
N GLU A 84 -10.06 -1.47 9.02
CA GLU A 84 -8.69 -1.78 9.41
C GLU A 84 -7.69 -1.27 8.39
N VAL A 85 -8.01 -1.33 7.10
CA VAL A 85 -7.22 -0.68 6.04
C VAL A 85 -7.21 0.84 6.27
N LEU A 86 -8.36 1.45 6.50
CA LEU A 86 -8.45 2.90 6.71
C LEU A 86 -7.70 3.35 7.98
N ALA A 87 -7.83 2.59 9.07
CA ALA A 87 -7.10 2.84 10.31
C ALA A 87 -5.59 2.69 10.13
N PHE A 88 -5.16 1.64 9.42
CA PHE A 88 -3.75 1.45 9.06
C PHE A 88 -3.22 2.60 8.22
N LEU A 89 -3.92 3.01 7.16
CA LEU A 89 -3.50 4.10 6.29
C LEU A 89 -3.43 5.43 7.05
N ASN A 90 -4.39 5.73 7.93
CA ASN A 90 -4.34 6.90 8.79
C ASN A 90 -3.12 6.89 9.73
N ASN A 91 -2.82 5.75 10.35
CA ASN A 91 -1.67 5.61 11.23
C ASN A 91 -0.35 5.72 10.45
N ALA A 92 -0.24 5.02 9.33
CA ALA A 92 0.93 5.02 8.47
C ALA A 92 1.24 6.40 7.88
N THR A 93 0.22 7.17 7.52
CA THR A 93 0.40 8.49 6.91
C THR A 93 0.64 9.61 7.91
N LYS A 94 0.21 9.44 9.17
CA LYS A 94 0.36 10.43 10.26
C LYS A 94 1.45 10.02 11.25
N ARG A 95 1.13 9.04 12.10
CA ARG A 95 1.95 8.63 13.27
C ARG A 95 3.24 7.94 12.88
N ASP A 96 3.15 6.99 11.95
CA ASP A 96 4.29 6.15 11.54
C ASP A 96 4.92 6.66 10.24
N SER A 97 4.67 7.93 9.88
CA SER A 97 5.14 8.54 8.63
C SER A 97 6.66 8.45 8.48
N ALA A 98 7.42 8.60 9.58
CA ALA A 98 8.87 8.47 9.58
C ALA A 98 9.38 7.05 9.25
N LEU A 99 8.62 6.01 9.64
CA LEU A 99 8.95 4.62 9.33
C LEU A 99 8.82 4.35 7.82
N TYR A 100 7.75 4.86 7.22
CA TYR A 100 7.41 4.59 5.83
C TYR A 100 8.02 5.58 4.83
N SER A 101 8.50 6.74 5.28
CA SER A 101 9.18 7.73 4.44
C SER A 101 10.60 7.30 4.03
N ARG A 102 11.24 6.46 4.85
CA ARG A 102 12.59 5.92 4.60
C ARG A 102 12.56 4.55 3.91
N ALA A 103 11.41 3.89 3.90
CA ALA A 103 11.20 2.64 3.18
C ALA A 103 11.07 2.94 1.67
N GLY A 104 12.19 2.84 0.96
CA GLY A 104 12.19 2.86 -0.51
C GLY A 104 11.32 1.71 -1.05
N MET A 105 10.45 2.00 -2.01
CA MET A 105 9.63 0.98 -2.63
C MET A 105 10.29 0.51 -3.93
N PHE A 106 10.89 -0.68 -3.87
CA PHE A 106 11.41 -1.53 -4.96
C PHE A 106 12.89 -1.41 -5.40
N ASN A 107 13.52 -2.60 -5.40
CA ASN A 107 14.50 -3.03 -6.38
C ASN A 107 13.80 -3.19 -7.75
N TYR A 108 13.76 -2.14 -8.55
CA TYR A 108 13.59 -2.31 -9.99
C TYR A 108 14.90 -2.93 -10.51
N LYS A 109 14.96 -4.25 -10.69
CA LYS A 109 15.77 -4.76 -11.80
C LYS A 109 14.98 -4.42 -13.06
N SER A 110 15.16 -3.20 -13.57
CA SER A 110 14.70 -2.86 -14.90
C SER A 110 15.32 -3.89 -15.86
N TYR A 111 14.46 -4.64 -16.53
CA TYR A 111 14.84 -5.34 -17.75
C TYR A 111 14.87 -4.31 -18.88
N ASP A 112 15.77 -3.33 -18.76
CA ASP A 112 16.32 -2.61 -19.89
C ASP A 112 17.64 -1.98 -19.43
N GLN A 113 18.76 -2.44 -20.01
CA GLN A 113 20.11 -2.02 -19.63
C GLN A 113 20.43 -0.56 -20.03
N LEU A 114 19.43 0.21 -20.50
CA LEU A 114 19.63 1.53 -21.10
C LEU A 114 18.81 2.67 -20.48
N LEU A 115 18.01 2.41 -19.43
CA LEU A 115 17.33 3.47 -18.69
C LEU A 115 17.85 3.50 -17.26
N THR A 116 18.76 4.42 -16.98
CA THR A 116 19.10 4.85 -15.62
C THR A 116 17.84 5.42 -14.99
N VAL A 117 17.08 4.60 -14.27
CA VAL A 117 15.95 5.08 -13.47
C VAL A 117 16.54 5.95 -12.38
N ASN A 118 16.22 7.25 -12.41
CA ASN A 118 16.67 8.18 -11.38
C ASN A 118 16.07 7.74 -10.03
N PRO A 119 16.87 7.37 -9.01
CA PRO A 119 16.34 6.88 -7.73
C PRO A 119 15.39 7.87 -7.04
N ARG A 120 15.47 9.17 -7.39
CA ARG A 120 14.59 10.23 -6.89
C ARG A 120 13.14 10.16 -7.40
N GLU A 121 12.87 9.37 -8.45
CA GLU A 121 11.53 9.21 -9.04
C GLU A 121 10.74 8.03 -8.47
N ILE A 122 11.39 7.18 -7.66
CA ILE A 122 10.75 6.01 -7.07
C ILE A 122 9.94 6.46 -5.85
N PRO A 123 8.63 6.21 -5.81
CA PRO A 123 7.83 6.60 -4.66
C PRO A 123 8.13 5.74 -3.46
N THR A 124 8.14 6.37 -2.29
CA THR A 124 8.24 5.72 -0.99
C THR A 124 6.95 4.98 -0.65
N LEU A 125 7.04 4.04 0.29
CA LEU A 125 5.86 3.33 0.78
C LEU A 125 4.83 4.29 1.42
N LEU A 126 5.31 5.35 2.07
CA LEU A 126 4.46 6.43 2.58
C LEU A 126 3.69 7.14 1.47
N GLU A 127 4.35 7.52 0.38
CA GLU A 127 3.71 8.21 -0.75
C GLU A 127 2.64 7.34 -1.40
N TYR A 128 2.89 6.03 -1.53
CA TYR A 128 1.88 5.09 -1.97
C TYR A 128 0.69 4.99 -1.01
N TYR A 129 0.91 4.86 0.30
CA TYR A 129 -0.20 4.82 1.25
C TYR A 129 -1.03 6.11 1.24
N LYS A 130 -0.38 7.27 1.09
CA LYS A 130 -1.10 8.52 0.88
C LYS A 130 -1.90 8.51 -0.42
N ALA A 131 -1.37 7.94 -1.50
CA ALA A 131 -2.07 7.80 -2.77
C ALA A 131 -3.29 6.88 -2.67
N VAL A 132 -3.18 5.74 -1.99
CA VAL A 132 -4.30 4.83 -1.75
C VAL A 132 -5.37 5.53 -0.91
N MET A 133 -4.98 6.17 0.20
CA MET A 133 -5.90 6.87 1.08
C MET A 133 -6.66 7.97 0.34
N TYR A 134 -5.93 8.84 -0.35
CA TYR A 134 -6.50 9.96 -1.09
C TYR A 134 -7.40 9.51 -2.24
N SER A 135 -6.94 8.56 -3.05
CA SER A 135 -7.70 8.13 -4.23
C SER A 135 -8.97 7.38 -3.83
N LEU A 136 -8.85 6.37 -2.96
CA LEU A 136 -9.94 5.42 -2.73
C LEU A 136 -10.91 5.87 -1.63
N PHE A 137 -10.47 6.67 -0.66
CA PHE A 137 -11.29 7.03 0.50
C PHE A 137 -11.65 8.53 0.55
N GLU A 138 -10.73 9.42 0.15
CA GLU A 138 -11.03 10.87 0.15
C GLU A 138 -11.72 11.32 -1.15
N GLN A 139 -11.27 10.80 -2.30
CA GLN A 139 -11.83 11.12 -3.62
C GLN A 139 -12.85 10.09 -4.13
N ASP A 140 -13.05 9.00 -3.37
CA ASP A 140 -13.93 7.87 -3.68
C ASP A 140 -13.77 7.33 -5.12
N LYS A 141 -12.55 7.34 -5.65
CA LYS A 141 -12.25 6.82 -6.99
C LYS A 141 -12.26 5.29 -6.99
N ASP A 142 -12.52 4.72 -8.16
CA ASP A 142 -12.39 3.27 -8.42
C ASP A 142 -11.06 2.92 -9.10
N GLU A 143 -10.08 3.82 -8.94
CA GLU A 143 -8.70 3.70 -9.39
C GLU A 143 -7.79 4.55 -8.49
N LEU A 144 -6.52 4.16 -8.42
CA LEU A 144 -5.45 4.96 -7.85
C LEU A 144 -5.10 6.10 -8.80
N LEU A 145 -5.10 7.33 -8.27
CA LEU A 145 -4.57 8.48 -8.98
C LEU A 145 -3.06 8.35 -9.11
N HIS A 146 -2.52 8.77 -10.26
CA HIS A 146 -1.07 8.88 -10.38
C HIS A 146 -0.54 9.90 -9.37
N MET A 147 0.67 9.68 -8.89
CA MET A 147 1.25 10.53 -7.84
C MET A 147 1.39 11.99 -8.24
N ARG A 148 1.61 12.26 -9.53
CA ARG A 148 1.61 13.62 -10.10
C ARG A 148 0.27 14.35 -9.97
N ASP A 149 -0.82 13.60 -9.93
CA ASP A 149 -2.18 14.16 -9.87
C ASP A 149 -2.62 14.39 -8.41
N ILE A 150 -1.87 13.88 -7.43
CA ILE A 150 -2.15 14.04 -6.01
C ILE A 150 -1.55 15.37 -5.51
N PRO A 151 -2.38 16.35 -5.07
CA PRO A 151 -1.92 17.71 -4.79
C PRO A 151 -0.73 17.82 -3.83
N PHE A 152 -0.76 17.05 -2.75
CA PHE A 152 0.27 17.05 -1.73
C PHE A 152 1.44 16.11 -2.03
N LEU A 153 1.56 15.53 -3.23
CA LEU A 153 2.76 14.78 -3.66
C LEU A 153 3.52 15.50 -4.78
N LYS A 154 3.01 16.65 -5.25
CA LYS A 154 3.55 17.42 -6.39
C LYS A 154 4.95 18.02 -6.17
N TYR A 155 5.42 18.12 -4.92
CA TYR A 155 6.64 18.85 -4.57
C TYR A 155 7.96 18.22 -5.07
N LYS A 156 7.98 16.93 -5.47
CA LYS A 156 9.19 16.32 -6.05
C LYS A 156 9.41 16.67 -7.54
N GLN A 157 8.40 17.10 -8.28
CA GLN A 157 8.53 17.40 -9.72
C GLN A 157 9.08 18.80 -10.01
N LYS A 158 8.86 19.79 -9.13
CA LYS A 158 9.45 21.14 -9.32
C LYS A 158 10.98 21.12 -9.18
N LEU A 159 11.50 20.33 -8.25
CA LEU A 159 12.94 20.19 -8.02
C LEU A 159 13.69 19.46 -9.13
N SER A 160 13.01 18.76 -10.04
CA SER A 160 13.65 18.09 -11.20
C SER A 160 13.68 18.96 -12.46
N ILE A 161 12.97 20.09 -12.48
CA ILE A 161 12.89 21.00 -13.65
C ILE A 161 13.83 22.21 -13.48
N GLU A 162 14.20 22.58 -12.24
CA GLU A 162 15.05 23.74 -11.95
C GLU A 162 16.56 23.43 -11.85
N GLU A 163 17.00 22.18 -12.09
CA GLU A 163 18.42 21.80 -12.15
C GLU A 163 18.82 21.32 -13.55
N TRP A 164 18.67 22.16 -14.59
CA TRP A 164 19.42 22.10 -15.87
C TRP A 164 19.55 23.49 -16.50
#